data_AF-A0A7V9KQF8-F1
#
_entry.id   AF-A0A7V9KQF8-F1
#
_cell.length_a   1.000
_cell.length_b   1.000
_cell.length_c   1.000
_cell.angle_alpha   90.00
_cell.angle_beta   90.00
_cell.angle_gamma   90.00
#
_symmetry.space_group_name_H-M   'P 1'
#
loop_
_entity.id
_entity.type
_entity.pdbx_description
1 polymer ?
#
loop_
_entity_poly.entity_id
_entity_poly.type
_entity_poly.pdbx_seq_one_letter_code
_entity_poly.pdbx_strand_id
1 'polypeptide(L)'
;MENSRRSFLRRSSLFGAAGLLASSKVVSAQHEGHVMPQPQTPPQTHKKPDNRSPASAGQVLVHAPDVPKLPWTMDNGVKVFRLDPEVVKVQLIPGKEMYAWGYSGSVP
;
A
#
# COMPACT_ATOMS: atom_id res chain seq x y z
N MET A 1 5.78 -21.52 23.07
CA MET A 1 4.66 -20.56 23.11
C MET A 1 4.46 -20.04 21.69
N GLU A 2 3.66 -20.75 20.90
CA GLU A 2 3.35 -20.36 19.52
C GLU A 2 1.92 -19.80 19.51
N ASN A 3 1.79 -18.48 19.59
CA ASN A 3 0.48 -17.81 19.65
C ASN A 3 -0.03 -17.58 18.23
N SER A 4 -0.76 -18.59 17.75
CA SER A 4 -1.33 -18.66 16.43
C SER A 4 -2.38 -17.55 16.23
N ARG A 5 -2.17 -16.72 15.20
CA ARG A 5 -3.11 -15.71 14.67
C ARG A 5 -4.52 -16.27 14.44
N ARG A 6 -4.64 -17.60 14.30
CA ARG A 6 -5.90 -18.35 14.17
C ARG A 6 -6.72 -18.45 15.47
N SER A 7 -6.12 -18.26 16.64
CA SER A 7 -6.83 -18.25 17.93
C SER A 7 -7.64 -16.96 18.15
N PHE A 8 -7.17 -15.84 17.58
CA PHE A 8 -7.84 -14.55 17.67
C PHE A 8 -9.17 -14.54 16.90
N LEU A 9 -9.17 -15.06 15.67
CA LEU A 9 -10.37 -15.14 14.83
C LEU A 9 -11.42 -16.14 15.35
N ARG A 10 -11.01 -17.14 16.13
CA ARG A 10 -11.94 -18.08 16.78
C ARG A 10 -12.61 -17.51 18.03
N ARG A 11 -12.03 -16.50 18.68
CA ARG A 11 -12.62 -15.86 19.87
C ARG A 11 -13.62 -14.75 19.52
N SER A 12 -13.59 -14.21 18.32
CA SER A 12 -14.55 -13.19 17.87
C SER A 12 -15.91 -13.75 17.41
N SER A 13 -16.04 -15.05 17.17
CA SER A 13 -17.30 -15.68 16.73
C SER A 13 -18.22 -16.13 17.87
N LEU A 14 -17.83 -15.97 19.13
CA LEU A 14 -18.61 -16.43 20.30
C LEU A 14 -19.41 -15.32 21.01
N PHE A 15 -19.34 -14.07 20.56
CA PHE A 15 -20.17 -12.96 21.08
C PHE A 15 -21.34 -12.58 20.14
N GLY A 16 -21.59 -13.34 19.08
CA GLY A 16 -22.60 -13.02 18.06
C GLY A 16 -23.80 -13.98 17.97
N ALA A 17 -24.01 -14.84 18.98
CA ALA A 17 -25.04 -15.88 18.92
C ALA A 17 -26.02 -15.80 20.10
N ALA A 18 -26.68 -14.66 20.28
CA ALA A 18 -27.92 -14.55 21.04
C ALA A 18 -28.68 -13.29 20.60
N GLY A 19 -29.66 -13.46 19.70
CA GLY A 19 -30.55 -12.35 19.30
C GLY A 19 -31.00 -12.42 17.86
N LEU A 20 -31.68 -13.51 17.48
CA LEU A 20 -32.56 -13.46 16.31
C LEU A 20 -33.83 -12.70 16.70
N LEU A 21 -34.28 -11.84 15.78
CA LEU A 21 -35.61 -11.28 15.57
C LEU A 21 -35.86 -9.82 16.02
N ALA A 22 -36.28 -9.07 14.99
CA ALA A 22 -37.11 -7.86 15.00
C ALA A 22 -36.42 -6.49 15.09
N SER A 23 -36.83 -5.65 14.12
CA SER A 23 -36.72 -4.19 14.06
C SER A 23 -35.46 -3.65 13.39
N SER A 24 -35.60 -3.36 12.10
CA SER A 24 -34.87 -2.28 11.44
C SER A 24 -35.13 -0.96 12.17
N LYS A 25 -34.39 -0.71 13.25
CA LYS A 25 -34.22 0.62 13.83
C LYS A 25 -32.76 0.97 13.72
N VAL A 26 -32.48 1.73 12.66
CA VAL A 26 -31.29 2.54 12.52
C VAL A 26 -31.10 3.29 13.84
N VAL A 27 -29.99 3.03 14.54
CA VAL A 27 -29.57 3.86 15.67
C VAL A 27 -29.16 5.19 15.05
N SER A 28 -30.10 6.13 15.00
CA SER A 28 -29.79 7.52 14.73
C SER A 28 -29.17 8.07 16.02
N ALA A 29 -27.88 8.37 16.01
CA ALA A 29 -27.27 9.15 17.06
C ALA A 29 -28.00 10.50 17.14
N GLN A 30 -28.63 10.78 18.28
CA GLN A 30 -29.26 12.08 18.54
C GLN A 30 -28.15 13.08 18.86
N HIS A 31 -27.69 13.81 17.84
CA HIS A 31 -26.90 15.03 18.05
C HIS A 31 -27.88 16.19 18.26
N GLU A 32 -28.17 16.49 19.53
CA GLU A 32 -28.74 17.77 19.94
C GLU A 32 -27.80 18.91 19.55
N GLY A 33 -28.35 19.95 18.91
CA GLY A 33 -27.85 21.32 19.11
C GLY A 33 -26.82 21.91 18.15
N HIS A 34 -26.51 21.31 17.00
CA HIS A 34 -25.66 21.98 15.99
C HIS A 34 -26.32 22.03 14.62
N VAL A 35 -26.79 23.23 14.22
CA VAL A 35 -27.15 23.55 12.84
C VAL A 35 -25.85 23.48 12.02
N MET A 36 -25.67 22.43 11.24
CA MET A 36 -24.60 22.36 10.26
C MET A 36 -24.95 23.29 9.10
N PRO A 37 -24.13 24.30 8.76
CA PRO A 37 -24.28 25.00 7.50
C PRO A 37 -24.14 24.00 6.37
N GLN A 38 -25.08 24.03 5.43
CA GLN A 38 -25.07 23.20 4.24
C GLN A 38 -23.74 23.43 3.49
N PRO A 39 -22.94 22.39 3.18
CA PRO A 39 -21.76 22.56 2.37
C PRO A 39 -22.20 23.06 1.00
N GLN A 40 -21.89 24.32 0.68
CA GLN A 40 -21.95 24.79 -0.68
C GLN A 40 -20.86 24.06 -1.44
N THR A 41 -21.22 22.96 -2.12
CA THR A 41 -20.35 22.33 -3.11
C THR A 41 -20.15 23.34 -4.23
N PRO A 42 -18.95 23.91 -4.43
CA PRO A 42 -18.65 24.56 -5.70
C PRO A 42 -18.78 23.48 -6.79
N PRO A 43 -19.22 23.79 -8.01
CA PRO A 43 -19.09 22.86 -9.12
C PRO A 43 -17.59 22.62 -9.34
N GLN A 44 -17.05 21.58 -8.70
CA GLN A 44 -15.72 21.09 -8.99
C GLN A 44 -15.85 20.30 -10.29
N THR A 45 -15.74 21.03 -11.39
CA THR A 45 -15.40 20.46 -12.69
C THR A 45 -14.00 19.90 -12.56
N HIS A 46 -13.88 18.71 -11.95
CA HIS A 46 -12.65 17.94 -11.97
C HIS A 46 -12.43 17.51 -13.41
N LYS A 47 -11.80 18.38 -14.20
CA LYS A 47 -11.08 17.95 -15.40
C LYS A 47 -10.08 16.93 -14.88
N LYS A 48 -10.34 15.64 -15.15
CA LYS A 48 -9.34 14.58 -15.06
C LYS A 48 -8.06 15.15 -15.68
N PRO A 49 -6.95 15.28 -14.94
CA PRO A 49 -5.72 15.75 -15.54
C PRO A 49 -5.44 14.81 -16.71
N ASP A 50 -5.31 15.41 -17.89
CA ASP A 50 -4.95 14.68 -19.09
C ASP A 50 -3.61 14.02 -18.79
N ASN A 51 -3.59 12.70 -18.58
CA ASN A 51 -2.39 11.95 -18.17
C ASN A 51 -1.39 11.81 -19.33
N ARG A 52 -1.42 12.74 -20.28
CA ARG A 52 -0.35 12.96 -21.24
C ARG A 52 0.80 13.53 -20.44
N SER A 53 1.61 12.65 -19.86
CA SER A 53 3.00 12.97 -19.58
C SER A 53 3.54 13.74 -20.79
N PRO A 54 4.25 14.86 -20.60
CA PRO A 54 4.85 15.58 -21.70
C PRO A 54 5.89 14.65 -22.33
N ALA A 55 5.47 13.86 -23.32
CA ALA A 55 6.33 12.98 -24.10
C ALA A 55 7.39 13.76 -24.90
N SER A 56 7.32 15.11 -24.87
CA SER A 56 8.20 16.03 -25.57
C SER A 56 9.41 16.50 -24.76
N ALA A 57 9.42 16.34 -23.43
CA ALA A 57 10.64 16.48 -22.64
C ALA A 57 11.10 15.05 -22.37
N GLY A 58 12.05 14.55 -23.16
CA GLY A 58 12.53 13.18 -23.07
C GLY A 58 12.74 12.76 -21.61
N GLN A 59 12.24 11.59 -21.24
CA GLN A 59 12.38 11.08 -19.88
C GLN A 59 13.86 11.10 -19.49
N VAL A 60 14.18 11.82 -18.41
CA VAL A 60 15.54 11.83 -17.87
C VAL A 60 15.85 10.42 -17.39
N LEU A 61 16.86 9.78 -18.00
CA LEU A 61 17.26 8.44 -17.64
C LEU A 61 17.95 8.46 -16.28
N VAL A 62 17.48 7.61 -15.37
CA VAL A 62 18.16 7.35 -14.11
C VAL A 62 19.27 6.34 -14.35
N HIS A 63 20.50 6.73 -14.02
CA HIS A 63 21.67 5.85 -14.10
C HIS A 63 22.16 5.51 -12.70
N ALA A 64 22.02 4.23 -12.32
CA ALA A 64 22.57 3.65 -11.11
C ALA A 64 23.71 2.69 -11.52
N PRO A 65 24.98 3.13 -11.50
CA PRO A 65 26.12 2.33 -11.97
C PRO A 65 26.48 1.17 -11.04
N ASP A 66 26.18 1.31 -9.77
CA ASP A 66 26.49 0.42 -8.67
C ASP A 66 25.42 -0.67 -8.46
N VAL A 67 24.23 -0.48 -9.04
CA VAL A 67 23.13 -1.45 -8.95
C VAL A 67 23.13 -2.36 -10.19
N PRO A 68 23.32 -3.68 -10.03
CA PRO A 68 23.24 -4.62 -11.14
C PRO A 68 21.89 -4.55 -11.85
N LYS A 69 21.90 -4.66 -13.18
CA LYS A 69 20.65 -4.75 -13.94
C LYS A 69 19.99 -6.10 -13.67
N LEU A 70 18.75 -6.05 -13.19
CA LEU A 70 17.97 -7.26 -12.95
C LEU A 70 17.71 -8.01 -14.27
N PRO A 71 17.91 -9.34 -14.29
CA PRO A 71 17.49 -10.15 -15.42
C PRO A 71 15.97 -10.10 -15.55
N TRP A 72 15.50 -10.15 -16.79
CA TRP A 72 14.09 -10.09 -17.10
C TRP A 72 13.77 -11.01 -18.26
N THR A 73 12.50 -11.38 -18.37
CA THR A 73 11.97 -12.17 -19.48
C THR A 73 10.75 -11.47 -20.07
N MET A 74 10.44 -11.76 -21.34
CA MET A 74 9.14 -11.42 -21.89
C MET A 74 8.17 -12.55 -21.58
N ASP A 75 7.02 -12.22 -21.01
CA ASP A 75 5.89 -13.12 -20.86
C ASP A 75 4.64 -12.44 -21.42
N ASN A 76 4.05 -13.00 -22.47
CA ASN A 76 2.85 -12.48 -23.13
C ASN A 76 2.91 -10.97 -23.48
N GLY A 77 4.08 -10.49 -23.95
CA GLY A 77 4.27 -9.10 -24.33
C GLY A 77 4.56 -8.15 -23.15
N VAL A 78 4.68 -8.67 -21.93
CA VAL A 78 5.03 -7.89 -20.73
C VAL A 78 6.43 -8.26 -20.27
N LYS A 79 7.19 -7.24 -19.84
CA LYS A 79 8.50 -7.41 -19.24
C LYS A 79 8.37 -7.85 -17.79
N VAL A 80 8.86 -9.03 -17.44
CA VAL A 80 8.76 -9.61 -16.10
C VAL A 80 10.14 -9.70 -15.45
N PHE A 81 10.23 -9.23 -14.20
CA PHE A 81 11.41 -9.32 -13.34
C PHE A 81 11.12 -10.21 -12.14
N ARG A 82 12.13 -10.89 -11.63
CA ARG A 82 12.06 -11.61 -10.35
C ARG A 82 12.85 -10.85 -9.29
N LEU A 83 12.21 -10.60 -8.15
CA LEU A 83 12.80 -9.94 -7.00
C LEU A 83 12.82 -10.92 -5.83
N ASP A 84 14.01 -11.23 -5.34
CA ASP A 84 14.18 -12.14 -4.21
C ASP A 84 14.41 -11.32 -2.94
N PRO A 85 13.48 -11.32 -1.96
CA PRO A 85 13.64 -10.55 -0.74
C PRO A 85 14.68 -11.20 0.17
N GLU A 86 15.69 -10.43 0.55
CA GLU A 86 16.85 -10.93 1.29
C GLU A 86 17.30 -9.94 2.37
N VAL A 87 17.88 -10.44 3.44
CA VAL A 87 18.66 -9.61 4.38
C VAL A 87 20.07 -9.50 3.84
N VAL A 88 20.45 -8.30 3.40
CA VAL A 88 21.74 -8.00 2.77
C VAL A 88 22.65 -7.29 3.77
N LYS A 89 23.90 -7.74 3.85
CA LYS A 89 24.96 -7.05 4.61
C LYS A 89 25.57 -5.98 3.70
N VAL A 90 25.48 -4.71 4.11
CA VAL A 90 25.92 -3.57 3.29
C VAL A 90 26.70 -2.56 4.13
N GLN A 91 27.53 -1.76 3.48
CA GLN A 91 28.31 -0.68 4.08
C GLN A 91 27.93 0.66 3.45
N LEU A 92 27.02 1.41 4.09
CA LEU A 92 26.63 2.75 3.63
C LEU A 92 27.67 3.82 4.00
N ILE A 93 28.38 3.61 5.11
CA ILE A 93 29.45 4.48 5.61
C ILE A 93 30.72 3.63 5.69
N PRO A 94 31.86 4.10 5.17
CA PRO A 94 33.12 3.34 5.22
C PRO A 94 33.43 2.81 6.63
N GLY A 95 33.73 1.51 6.70
CA GLY A 95 34.04 0.82 7.96
C GLY A 95 32.84 0.49 8.87
N LYS A 96 31.60 0.84 8.49
CA LYS A 96 30.40 0.50 9.27
C LYS A 96 29.44 -0.37 8.46
N GLU A 97 29.38 -1.63 8.84
CA GLU A 97 28.46 -2.59 8.24
C GLU A 97 27.08 -2.53 8.92
N MET A 98 26.03 -2.76 8.14
CA MET A 98 24.67 -2.96 8.62
C MET A 98 23.98 -4.08 7.85
N TYR A 99 22.98 -4.68 8.48
CA TYR A 99 22.05 -5.58 7.81
C TYR A 99 20.80 -4.79 7.42
N ALA A 100 20.41 -4.85 6.16
CA ALA A 100 19.22 -4.19 5.62
C ALA A 100 18.40 -5.17 4.81
N TRP A 101 17.10 -4.92 4.71
CA TRP A 101 16.24 -5.64 3.77
C TRP A 101 16.48 -5.10 2.36
N GLY A 102 16.73 -5.99 1.42
CA GLY A 102 16.97 -5.67 0.03
C GLY A 102 16.34 -6.71 -0.90
N TYR A 103 16.58 -6.52 -2.20
CA TYR A 103 16.17 -7.47 -3.23
C TYR A 103 17.37 -7.89 -4.05
N SER A 104 17.49 -9.19 -4.30
CA SER A 104 18.49 -9.77 -5.21
C SER A 104 19.91 -9.27 -4.92
N GLY A 105 20.30 -9.24 -3.64
CA GLY A 105 21.62 -8.77 -3.19
C GLY A 105 21.85 -7.25 -3.15
N SER A 106 20.85 -6.41 -3.46
CA SER A 106 20.98 -4.95 -3.47
C SER A 106 20.05 -4.25 -2.47
N VAL A 107 20.49 -3.10 -1.94
CA VAL A 107 19.72 -2.22 -1.05
C VAL A 107 19.68 -0.82 -1.68
N PRO A 108 18.74 -0.56 -2.60
CA PRO A 108 18.65 0.71 -3.31
C PRO A 108 18.05 1.85 -2.47
#